data_AF-A0A2U3L728-F1
#
_entry.id   AF-A0A2U3L728-F1
#
_cell.length_a   1.000
_cell.length_b   1.000
_cell.length_c   1.000
_cell.angle_alpha   90.00
_cell.angle_beta   90.00
_cell.angle_gamma   90.00
#
_symmetry.space_group_name_H-M   'P 1'
#
loop_
_entity.id
_entity.type
_entity.pdbx_description
1 polymer ?
#
loop_
_entity_poly.entity_id
_entity_poly.type
_entity_poly.pdbx_seq_one_letter_code
_entity_poly.pdbx_strand_id
1 'polypeptide(L)'
;MIVPIPYVHCGIGFVTTLVSIPLILRKIPMNHAYGIRIRKAFVSQRNWYEINAYGGKLLLVFGLFLLAFGWLGQGVAPPPTSPWAPVFMVLPLLAIVPVLALIIAFARRLPDK
;
A
#
# COMPACT_ATOMS: atom_id res chain seq x y z
N MET A 1 -20.49 17.88 -2.48
CA MET A 1 -20.80 16.43 -2.55
C MET A 1 -19.91 15.74 -1.54
N ILE A 2 -20.47 15.03 -0.56
CA ILE A 2 -19.67 14.22 0.38
C ILE A 2 -19.40 12.88 -0.29
N VAL A 3 -18.13 12.53 -0.47
CA VAL A 3 -17.75 11.23 -1.05
C VAL A 3 -18.07 10.14 -0.01
N PRO A 4 -18.85 9.11 -0.35
CA PRO A 4 -19.08 7.98 0.54
C PRO A 4 -17.75 7.34 0.96
N ILE A 5 -17.61 7.05 2.26
CA ILE A 5 -16.38 6.49 2.84
C ILE A 5 -15.90 5.22 2.08
N PRO A 6 -16.78 4.27 1.70
CA PRO A 6 -16.36 3.10 0.90
C PRO A 6 -15.64 3.44 -0.41
N TYR A 7 -16.02 4.54 -1.08
CA TYR A 7 -15.38 4.97 -2.33
C TYR A 7 -13.98 5.52 -2.09
N VAL A 8 -13.70 6.07 -0.90
CA VAL A 8 -12.35 6.45 -0.51
C VAL A 8 -11.46 5.22 -0.39
N HIS A 9 -11.92 4.17 0.29
CA HIS A 9 -11.18 2.91 0.38
C HIS A 9 -10.95 2.26 -0.98
N CYS A 10 -12.00 2.20 -1.83
CA CYS A 10 -11.88 1.68 -3.18
C CYS A 10 -10.88 2.49 -4.03
N GLY A 11 -10.92 3.83 -3.96
CA GLY A 11 -10.00 4.70 -4.68
C GLY A 11 -8.54 4.49 -4.27
N ILE A 12 -8.26 4.49 -2.97
CA ILE A 12 -6.91 4.23 -2.45
C ILE A 12 -6.46 2.82 -2.82
N GLY A 13 -7.34 1.83 -2.64
CA GLY A 13 -7.06 0.43 -2.94
C GLY A 13 -6.72 0.23 -4.42
N PHE A 14 -7.54 0.78 -5.32
CA PHE A 14 -7.34 0.72 -6.76
C PHE A 14 -6.00 1.32 -7.19
N VAL A 15 -5.71 2.55 -6.76
CA VAL A 15 -4.44 3.21 -7.09
C VAL A 15 -3.27 2.41 -6.54
N THR A 16 -3.34 1.96 -5.29
CA THR A 16 -2.27 1.18 -4.65
C THR A 16 -2.02 -0.15 -5.37
N THR A 17 -3.08 -0.84 -5.76
CA THR A 17 -3.01 -2.06 -6.59
C THR A 17 -2.31 -1.76 -7.91
N LEU A 18 -2.73 -0.75 -8.66
CA LEU A 18 -2.12 -0.43 -9.96
C LEU A 18 -0.64 -0.05 -9.85
N VAL A 19 -0.28 0.82 -8.91
CA VAL A 19 1.11 1.24 -8.71
C VAL A 19 1.98 0.14 -8.07
N SER A 20 1.41 -0.96 -7.63
CA SER A 20 2.20 -2.10 -7.13
C SER A 20 2.71 -3.00 -8.27
N ILE A 21 1.95 -3.11 -9.36
CA ILE A 21 2.20 -4.05 -10.46
C ILE A 21 3.58 -3.87 -11.10
N PRO A 22 4.00 -2.68 -11.58
CA PRO A 22 5.28 -2.56 -12.25
C PRO A 22 6.48 -2.76 -11.30
N LEU A 23 6.29 -2.57 -9.98
CA LEU A 23 7.31 -2.90 -8.96
C LEU A 23 7.49 -4.41 -8.83
N ILE A 24 6.38 -5.16 -8.77
CA ILE A 24 6.38 -6.64 -8.73
C ILE A 24 7.05 -7.22 -9.97
N LEU A 25 6.74 -6.66 -11.14
CA LEU A 25 7.28 -7.07 -12.43
C LEU A 25 8.74 -6.61 -12.64
N ARG A 26 9.36 -5.93 -11.67
CA ARG A 26 10.73 -5.40 -11.76
C ARG A 26 10.97 -4.52 -12.99
N LYS A 27 9.94 -3.78 -13.45
CA LYS A 27 10.00 -2.94 -14.66
C LYS A 27 10.57 -1.55 -14.41
N ILE A 28 10.68 -1.15 -13.14
CA ILE A 28 11.02 0.21 -12.75
C ILE A 28 12.51 0.28 -12.42
N PRO A 29 13.35 0.98 -13.20
CA PRO A 29 14.74 1.19 -12.85
C PRO A 29 14.88 2.06 -11.60
N MET A 30 16.05 2.00 -10.95
CA MET A 30 16.37 2.83 -9.79
C MET A 30 16.16 4.31 -10.08
N ASN A 31 15.32 4.97 -9.28
CA ASN A 31 14.94 6.36 -9.48
C ASN A 31 14.51 7.03 -8.16
N HIS A 32 14.36 8.36 -8.19
CA HIS A 32 14.04 9.16 -7.01
C HIS A 32 12.55 9.50 -6.85
N ALA A 33 11.69 9.17 -7.82
CA ALA A 33 10.28 9.56 -7.85
C ALA A 33 9.32 8.43 -7.42
N TYR A 34 9.64 7.18 -7.75
CA TYR A 34 8.70 6.07 -7.73
C TYR A 34 9.33 4.77 -7.21
N GLY A 35 8.55 4.05 -6.40
CA GLY A 35 8.96 2.83 -5.70
C GLY A 35 9.20 3.05 -4.20
N ILE A 36 9.73 2.03 -3.54
CA ILE A 36 10.09 2.02 -2.13
C ILE A 36 11.49 2.62 -1.97
N ARG A 37 11.53 3.88 -1.57
CA ARG A 37 12.73 4.74 -1.58
C ARG A 37 13.41 4.81 -0.23
N ILE A 38 13.65 3.64 0.39
CA ILE A 38 14.46 3.56 1.61
C ILE A 38 15.95 3.55 1.23
N ARG A 39 16.84 4.04 2.11
CA ARG A 39 18.29 4.09 1.85
C ARG A 39 18.85 2.76 1.33
N LYS A 40 18.39 1.64 1.90
CA LYS A 40 18.78 0.28 1.53
C LYS A 40 18.47 -0.08 0.07
N ALA A 41 17.41 0.48 -0.52
CA ALA A 41 17.04 0.25 -1.91
C ALA A 41 18.00 0.91 -2.90
N PHE A 42 18.71 1.97 -2.50
CA PHE A 42 19.67 2.69 -3.33
C PHE A 42 21.10 2.15 -3.25
N VAL A 43 21.35 1.12 -2.43
CA VAL A 43 22.68 0.51 -2.29
C VAL A 43 23.14 -0.18 -3.57
N SER A 44 22.22 -0.86 -4.27
CA SER A 44 22.54 -1.59 -5.50
C SER A 44 21.28 -1.81 -6.34
N GLN A 45 21.45 -2.05 -7.65
CA GLN A 45 20.33 -2.42 -8.54
C GLN A 45 19.61 -3.67 -8.05
N ARG A 46 20.35 -4.65 -7.51
CA ARG A 46 19.78 -5.85 -6.91
C ARG A 46 18.87 -5.50 -5.73
N ASN A 47 19.35 -4.69 -4.78
CA ASN A 47 18.54 -4.29 -3.63
C ASN A 47 17.30 -3.50 -4.05
N TRP A 48 17.44 -2.61 -5.03
CA TRP A 48 16.32 -1.88 -5.61
C TRP A 48 15.21 -2.83 -6.06
N TYR A 49 15.53 -3.80 -6.92
CA TYR A 49 14.54 -4.72 -7.45
C TYR A 49 13.98 -5.69 -6.41
N GLU A 50 14.80 -6.20 -5.49
CA GLU A 50 14.34 -7.09 -4.42
C GLU A 50 13.37 -6.39 -3.48
N ILE A 51 13.71 -5.20 -2.99
CA ILE A 51 12.86 -4.43 -2.06
C ILE A 51 11.57 -3.99 -2.76
N ASN A 52 11.66 -3.47 -3.98
CA ASN A 52 10.48 -3.02 -4.72
C ASN A 52 9.57 -4.17 -5.11
N ALA A 53 10.10 -5.33 -5.52
CA ALA A 53 9.27 -6.48 -5.84
C ALA A 53 8.59 -7.04 -4.59
N TYR A 54 9.31 -7.16 -3.47
CA TYR A 54 8.73 -7.64 -2.22
C TYR A 54 7.66 -6.69 -1.67
N GLY A 55 7.99 -5.41 -1.51
CA GLY A 55 7.03 -4.45 -0.99
C GLY A 55 5.90 -4.13 -1.97
N GLY A 56 6.14 -4.24 -3.27
CA GLY A 56 5.08 -4.25 -4.29
C GLY A 56 4.05 -5.34 -4.04
N LYS A 57 4.47 -6.58 -3.75
CA LYS A 57 3.53 -7.68 -3.41
C LYS A 57 2.70 -7.36 -2.15
N LEU A 58 3.32 -6.78 -1.12
CA LEU A 58 2.60 -6.39 0.09
C LEU A 58 1.61 -5.24 -0.16
N LEU A 59 2.02 -4.24 -0.96
CA LEU A 59 1.14 -3.14 -1.38
C LEU A 59 -0.01 -3.63 -2.27
N LEU A 60 0.22 -4.63 -3.12
CA LEU A 60 -0.84 -5.28 -3.90
C LEU A 60 -1.90 -5.89 -2.97
N VAL A 61 -1.45 -6.69 -2.00
CA VAL A 61 -2.36 -7.32 -1.01
C VAL A 61 -3.11 -6.26 -0.21
N PHE A 62 -2.43 -5.20 0.23
CA PHE A 62 -3.07 -4.08 0.93
C PHE A 62 -4.11 -3.35 0.06
N GLY A 63 -3.79 -3.09 -1.21
CA GLY A 63 -4.71 -2.45 -2.15
C GLY A 63 -5.95 -3.31 -2.41
N LEU A 64 -5.77 -4.61 -2.61
CA LEU A 64 -6.87 -5.58 -2.77
C LEU A 64 -7.72 -5.70 -1.48
N PHE A 65 -7.08 -5.66 -0.31
CA PHE A 65 -7.79 -5.61 0.97
C PHE A 65 -8.69 -4.36 1.07
N LEU A 66 -8.17 -3.17 0.72
CA LEU A 66 -8.98 -1.94 0.74
C LEU A 66 -10.11 -1.96 -0.29
N LEU A 67 -9.87 -2.51 -1.48
CA LEU A 67 -10.91 -2.72 -2.49
C LEU A 67 -12.01 -3.63 -1.97
N ALA A 68 -11.65 -4.77 -1.38
CA ALA A 68 -12.60 -5.70 -0.80
C ALA A 68 -13.37 -5.06 0.35
N PHE A 69 -12.68 -4.35 1.25
CA PHE A 69 -13.30 -3.65 2.38
C PHE A 69 -14.30 -2.59 1.91
N GLY A 70 -13.91 -1.73 0.96
CA GLY A 70 -14.80 -0.71 0.41
C GLY A 70 -15.97 -1.32 -0.34
N TRP A 71 -15.73 -2.33 -1.19
CA TRP A 71 -16.80 -2.97 -1.96
C TRP A 71 -17.84 -3.65 -1.06
N LEU A 72 -17.39 -4.46 -0.10
CA LEU A 72 -18.26 -5.19 0.83
C LEU A 72 -18.89 -4.27 1.90
N GLY A 73 -18.25 -3.14 2.20
CA GLY A 73 -18.66 -2.18 3.22
C GLY A 73 -19.84 -1.28 2.83
N GLN A 74 -20.28 -1.27 1.57
CA GLN A 74 -21.29 -0.32 1.07
C GLN A 74 -22.61 -0.36 1.85
N GLY A 75 -23.08 -1.54 2.27
CA GLY A 75 -24.34 -1.70 3.00
C GLY A 75 -24.26 -1.42 4.50
N VAL A 76 -23.05 -1.30 5.06
CA VAL A 76 -22.80 -1.19 6.51
C VAL A 76 -22.03 0.08 6.89
N ALA A 77 -21.59 0.87 5.91
CA ALA A 77 -20.82 2.07 6.16
C ALA A 77 -21.67 3.10 6.93
N PRO A 78 -21.14 3.67 8.02
CA PRO A 78 -21.87 4.67 8.78
C PRO A 78 -22.04 5.97 7.97
N PRO A 79 -23.14 6.72 8.19
CA PRO A 79 -23.29 8.04 7.57
C PRO A 79 -22.18 9.00 8.05
N PRO A 80 -21.79 10.01 7.25
CA PRO A 80 -20.72 10.94 7.59
C PRO A 80 -20.88 11.70 8.92
N THR A 81 -22.12 11.84 9.39
CA THR A 81 -22.46 12.49 10.67
C THR A 81 -22.31 11.57 11.89
N SER A 82 -22.11 10.27 11.68
CA SER A 82 -21.95 9.29 12.75
C SER A 82 -20.61 9.46 13.48
N PRO A 83 -20.55 9.37 14.82
CA PRO A 83 -19.30 9.30 15.57
C PRO A 83 -18.38 8.14 15.16
N TRP A 84 -18.95 7.08 14.55
CA TRP A 84 -18.20 5.92 14.07
C TRP A 84 -17.58 6.10 12.68
N ALA A 85 -17.95 7.16 11.95
CA ALA A 85 -17.44 7.42 10.61
C ALA A 85 -15.90 7.53 10.56
N PRO A 86 -15.21 8.26 11.46
CA PRO A 86 -13.74 8.30 11.47
C PRO A 86 -13.11 6.94 11.75
N VAL A 87 -13.73 6.13 12.62
CA VAL A 87 -13.22 4.79 12.95
C VAL A 87 -13.29 3.88 11.72
N PHE A 88 -14.45 3.85 11.04
CA PHE A 88 -14.62 3.07 9.81
C PHE A 88 -13.69 3.54 8.69
N MET A 89 -13.41 4.84 8.63
CA MET A 89 -12.49 5.43 7.65
C MET A 89 -11.03 5.05 7.92
N VAL A 90 -10.55 5.20 9.15
CA VAL A 90 -9.12 5.11 9.49
C VAL A 90 -8.68 3.68 9.77
N LEU A 91 -9.50 2.86 10.44
CA LEU A 91 -9.08 1.54 10.92
C LEU A 91 -8.54 0.62 9.81
N PRO A 92 -9.16 0.49 8.62
CA PRO A 92 -8.61 -0.33 7.54
C PRO A 92 -7.28 0.21 7.01
N LEU A 93 -7.10 1.54 7.00
CA LEU A 93 -5.87 2.17 6.54
C LEU A 93 -4.69 1.83 7.45
N LEU A 94 -4.91 1.58 8.74
CA LEU A 94 -3.86 1.18 9.68
C LEU A 94 -3.20 -0.16 9.32
N ALA A 95 -3.82 -0.98 8.46
CA ALA A 95 -3.18 -2.18 7.91
C ALA A 95 -1.90 -1.85 7.09
N ILE A 96 -1.67 -0.59 6.70
CA ILE A 96 -0.41 -0.16 6.09
C ILE A 96 0.78 -0.25 7.06
N VAL A 97 0.55 -0.13 8.37
CA VAL A 97 1.62 -0.13 9.38
C VAL A 97 2.39 -1.46 9.38
N PRO A 98 1.75 -2.64 9.51
CA PRO A 98 2.48 -3.90 9.41
C PRO A 98 3.09 -4.12 8.02
N VAL A 99 2.47 -3.63 6.94
CA VAL A 99 3.04 -3.68 5.58
C VAL A 99 4.39 -2.95 5.53
N LEU A 100 4.45 -1.71 6.01
CA LEU A 100 5.70 -0.94 6.06
C LEU A 100 6.73 -1.58 6.98
N ALA A 101 6.31 -2.11 8.14
CA ALA A 101 7.20 -2.82 9.05
C ALA A 101 7.83 -4.06 8.39
N LEU A 102 7.05 -4.84 7.66
CA LEU A 102 7.53 -6.01 6.90
C LEU A 102 8.50 -5.62 5.80
N ILE A 103 8.23 -4.54 5.06
CA ILE A 103 9.14 -4.00 4.03
C ILE A 103 10.49 -3.62 4.66
N ILE A 104 10.47 -2.91 5.80
CA ILE A 104 11.69 -2.50 6.51
C ILE A 104 12.43 -3.74 7.05
N ALA A 105 11.71 -4.69 7.64
CA ALA A 105 12.28 -5.93 8.16
C ALA A 105 12.93 -6.77 7.06
N PHE A 106 12.31 -6.86 5.88
CA PHE A 106 12.88 -7.51 4.70
C PHE A 106 14.13 -6.79 4.22
N ALA A 107 14.07 -5.46 4.07
CA ALA A 107 15.20 -4.68 3.58
C ALA A 107 16.44 -4.81 4.46
N ARG A 108 16.27 -4.85 5.79
CA ARG A 108 17.37 -5.04 6.75
C ARG A 108 18.15 -6.35 6.57
N ARG A 109 17.56 -7.36 5.91
CA ARG A 109 18.22 -8.66 5.64
C ARG A 109 19.12 -8.64 4.41
N LEU A 110 19.04 -7.61 3.56
CA LEU A 110 19.83 -7.51 2.35
C LEU A 110 21.25 -6.99 2.65
N PRO A 111 22.24 -7.19 1.75
CA PRO A 111 23.60 -6.66 1.91
C PRO A 111 23.65 -5.12 1.90
N ASP A 112 24.63 -4.53 2.58
CA ASP A 112 24.93 -3.08 2.56
C ASP A 112 25.90 -2.66 1.45
N LYS A 113 26.56 -3.64 0.78
CA LYS A 113 27.49 -3.45 -0.33
C LYS A 113 27.35 -4.63 -1.30
#